data_AF-A0A7K2BW35-F1
#
_entry.id   AF-A0A7K2BW35-F1
#
_cell.length_a   1.000
_cell.length_b   1.000
_cell.length_c   1.000
_cell.angle_alpha   90.00
_cell.angle_beta   90.00
_cell.angle_gamma   90.00
#
_symmetry.space_group_name_H-M   'P 1'
#
loop_
_entity.id
_entity.type
_entity.pdbx_description
1 polymer ?
#
loop_
_entity_poly.entity_id
_entity_poly.type
_entity_poly.pdbx_seq_one_letter_code
_entity_poly.pdbx_strand_id
1 'polypeptide(L)'
;WAWDPVENASFLPWLTGTAYLHSVMVQERRGMLRVWNLSLVIATFSLTILGTFLTRSGVLASVHSFTESGIGPAILGFFAVIVAVSLALIAWRGDQLRTPGRIAAPVSREGAFLANNALFAAFAFVVLLGTVFPLLVEAFDGRTISVGNPYFDRMTRPIGFALLLLMAVAPMLPWGSEGKRPPTELLSRRLMAPMWIAAAALVLSVVAGARGWAPLLAFGLGGFAGGAALRQTLLAVRRHRWRGLVGRTNGGMIVHLGVVLVAVAFAASQSYVRQAEFDLEAGQPASFAGHEIVYVGSAVVAHENRTERVAFVRVDDAKTYGPAIATYPFASQTIGIPSVRSTLRDDVALAVLQFPEEAGADRVILRVTVQPLVVWLWLGGIVMALGTALSLVPSRSKRREPAEAVAEEAPA
;
A
#
# COMPACT_ATOMS: atom_id res chain seq x y z
N TRP A 1 -8.46 1.60 5.89
CA TRP A 1 -8.68 1.04 4.55
C TRP A 1 -9.77 0.00 4.65
N ALA A 2 -10.91 0.24 4.02
CA ALA A 2 -12.08 -0.62 4.16
C ALA A 2 -12.22 -1.59 2.98
N TRP A 3 -11.20 -1.66 2.10
CA TRP A 3 -11.25 -2.44 0.87
C TRP A 3 -12.48 -2.13 0.01
N ASP A 4 -12.91 -0.86 0.04
CA ASP A 4 -14.03 -0.38 -0.75
C ASP A 4 -13.70 -0.53 -2.26
N PRO A 5 -14.68 -0.86 -3.13
CA PRO A 5 -14.40 -1.14 -4.53
C PRO A 5 -13.67 -0.01 -5.28
N VAL A 6 -13.98 1.25 -4.97
CA VAL A 6 -13.33 2.41 -5.59
C VAL A 6 -11.91 2.58 -5.07
N GLU A 7 -11.70 2.40 -3.77
CA GLU A 7 -10.36 2.36 -3.17
C GLU A 7 -9.50 1.27 -3.83
N ASN A 8 -10.04 0.06 -3.97
CA ASN A 8 -9.36 -1.08 -4.59
C ASN A 8 -9.00 -0.80 -6.05
N ALA A 9 -9.93 -0.22 -6.81
CA ALA A 9 -9.71 0.12 -8.20
C ALA A 9 -8.60 1.15 -8.37
N SER A 10 -8.49 2.11 -7.45
CA SER A 10 -7.39 3.09 -7.44
C SER A 10 -6.03 2.46 -7.12
N PHE A 11 -6.02 1.35 -6.36
CA PHE A 11 -4.80 0.67 -5.93
C PHE A 11 -4.20 -0.25 -7.01
N LEU A 12 -5.03 -0.85 -7.87
CA LEU A 12 -4.61 -1.83 -8.88
C LEU A 12 -3.50 -1.32 -9.84
N PRO A 13 -3.57 -0.11 -10.42
CA PRO A 13 -2.52 0.41 -11.29
C PRO A 13 -1.16 0.58 -10.58
N TRP A 14 -1.17 0.88 -9.27
CA TRP A 14 0.07 1.02 -8.51
C TRP A 14 0.80 -0.32 -8.38
N LEU A 15 0.07 -1.44 -8.25
CA LEU A 15 0.66 -2.77 -8.15
C LEU A 15 1.37 -3.18 -9.46
N THR A 16 0.69 -3.03 -10.60
CA THR A 16 1.25 -3.37 -11.92
C THR A 16 2.34 -2.38 -12.34
N GLY A 17 2.20 -1.10 -12.03
CA GLY A 17 3.22 -0.07 -12.26
C GLY A 17 4.48 -0.32 -11.44
N THR A 18 4.34 -0.71 -10.17
CA THR A 18 5.48 -1.06 -9.31
C THR A 18 6.19 -2.32 -9.80
N ALA A 19 5.44 -3.33 -10.26
CA ALA A 19 6.02 -4.51 -10.91
C ALA A 19 6.88 -4.10 -12.12
N TYR A 20 6.37 -3.19 -12.97
CA TYR A 20 7.07 -2.68 -14.14
C TYR A 20 8.37 -1.96 -13.75
N LEU A 21 8.33 -1.06 -12.77
CA LEU A 21 9.51 -0.33 -12.30
C LEU A 21 10.63 -1.26 -11.81
N HIS A 22 10.29 -2.42 -11.26
CA HIS A 22 11.26 -3.43 -10.86
C HIS A 22 11.75 -4.27 -12.06
N SER A 23 10.85 -4.62 -12.97
CA SER A 23 11.16 -5.48 -14.11
C SER A 23 11.93 -4.77 -15.22
N VAL A 24 11.73 -3.47 -15.42
CA VAL A 24 12.51 -2.67 -16.39
C VAL A 24 14.00 -2.65 -16.03
N MET A 25 14.35 -2.71 -14.74
CA MET A 25 15.74 -2.83 -14.30
C MET A 25 16.41 -4.13 -14.75
N VAL A 26 15.64 -5.22 -14.82
CA VAL A 26 16.13 -6.51 -15.34
C VAL A 26 16.27 -6.44 -16.85
N GLN A 27 15.32 -5.82 -17.56
CA GLN A 27 15.41 -5.60 -19.00
C GLN A 27 16.65 -4.77 -19.38
N GLU A 28 16.91 -3.65 -18.69
CA GLU A 28 18.07 -2.79 -18.96
C GLU A 28 19.41 -3.51 -18.73
N ARG A 29 19.47 -4.42 -17.76
CA ARG A 29 20.73 -5.11 -17.39
C ARG A 29 20.96 -6.44 -18.08
N ARG A 30 19.91 -7.17 -18.43
CA ARG A 30 19.98 -8.54 -18.97
C ARG A 30 19.32 -8.68 -20.35
N GLY A 31 18.66 -7.65 -20.86
CA GLY A 31 17.93 -7.67 -22.13
C GLY A 31 16.61 -8.46 -22.10
N MET A 32 16.25 -9.08 -20.97
CA MET A 32 15.10 -10.00 -20.85
C MET A 32 13.76 -9.27 -20.58
N LEU A 33 12.66 -10.03 -20.58
CA LEU A 33 11.32 -9.61 -20.11
C LEU A 33 10.64 -8.48 -20.89
N ARG A 34 11.03 -8.23 -22.15
CA ARG A 34 10.43 -7.16 -22.97
C ARG A 34 8.91 -7.27 -23.11
N VAL A 35 8.41 -8.46 -23.48
CA VAL A 35 6.95 -8.72 -23.60
C VAL A 35 6.26 -8.48 -22.26
N TRP A 36 6.82 -9.02 -21.18
CA TRP A 36 6.27 -8.86 -19.83
C TRP A 36 6.18 -7.39 -19.40
N ASN A 37 7.23 -6.60 -19.65
CA ASN A 37 7.25 -5.18 -19.33
C ASN A 37 6.21 -4.40 -20.12
N LEU A 38 6.06 -4.71 -21.41
CA LEU A 38 5.02 -4.12 -22.24
C LEU A 38 3.62 -4.49 -21.74
N SER A 39 3.40 -5.75 -21.36
CA SER A 39 2.15 -6.22 -20.75
C SER A 39 1.84 -5.50 -19.44
N LEU A 40 2.82 -5.26 -18.58
CA LEU A 40 2.62 -4.54 -17.32
C LEU A 40 2.27 -3.07 -17.52
N VAL A 41 2.88 -2.39 -18.50
CA VAL A 41 2.53 -1.00 -18.85
C VAL A 41 1.10 -0.92 -19.37
N ILE A 42 0.72 -1.83 -20.29
CA ILE A 42 -0.65 -1.91 -20.80
C ILE A 42 -1.62 -2.22 -19.66
N ALA A 43 -1.33 -3.21 -18.81
CA ALA A 43 -2.16 -3.52 -17.67
C ALA A 43 -2.32 -2.33 -16.72
N THR A 44 -1.25 -1.59 -16.45
CA THR A 44 -1.30 -0.36 -15.64
C THR A 44 -2.29 0.64 -16.23
N PHE A 45 -2.16 0.95 -17.53
CA PHE A 45 -3.07 1.87 -18.20
C PHE A 45 -4.51 1.35 -18.26
N SER A 46 -4.72 0.09 -18.66
CA SER A 46 -6.05 -0.53 -18.71
C SER A 46 -6.74 -0.54 -17.34
N LEU A 47 -6.01 -0.79 -16.25
CA LEU A 47 -6.55 -0.75 -14.90
C LEU A 47 -6.95 0.66 -14.46
N THR A 48 -6.29 1.73 -14.96
CA THR A 48 -6.77 3.11 -14.72
C THR A 48 -8.11 3.40 -15.40
N ILE A 49 -8.30 2.90 -16.63
CA ILE A 49 -9.58 3.02 -17.35
C ILE A 49 -10.66 2.21 -16.63
N LEU A 50 -10.34 0.97 -16.23
CA LEU A 50 -11.27 0.13 -15.47
C LEU A 50 -11.68 0.80 -14.15
N GLY A 51 -10.72 1.38 -13.42
CA GLY A 51 -11.05 2.11 -12.20
C GLY A 51 -11.95 3.31 -12.47
N THR A 52 -11.71 4.06 -13.55
CA THR A 52 -12.59 5.14 -13.97
C THR A 52 -14.02 4.64 -14.23
N PHE A 53 -14.17 3.50 -14.92
CA PHE A 53 -15.47 2.86 -15.12
C PHE A 53 -16.13 2.52 -13.77
N LEU A 54 -15.46 1.79 -12.89
CA LEU A 54 -16.01 1.37 -11.60
C LEU A 54 -16.45 2.55 -10.71
N THR A 55 -15.73 3.67 -10.76
CA THR A 55 -16.07 4.87 -9.96
C THR A 55 -17.26 5.68 -10.51
N ARG A 56 -17.64 5.50 -11.78
CA ARG A 56 -18.61 6.35 -12.50
C ARG A 56 -19.88 5.65 -12.95
N SER A 57 -19.86 4.32 -12.99
CA SER A 57 -20.93 3.51 -13.56
C SER A 57 -22.03 3.13 -12.57
N GLY A 58 -21.80 3.26 -11.27
CA GLY A 58 -22.76 2.83 -10.24
C GLY A 58 -22.89 1.31 -10.10
N VAL A 59 -22.09 0.52 -10.84
CA VAL A 59 -22.23 -0.95 -10.90
C VAL A 59 -21.84 -1.65 -9.59
N LEU A 60 -21.08 -0.99 -8.73
CA LEU A 60 -20.71 -1.50 -7.41
C LEU A 60 -21.12 -0.48 -6.35
N ALA A 61 -21.74 -0.97 -5.28
CA ALA A 61 -22.02 -0.16 -4.10
C ALA A 61 -20.70 0.29 -3.44
N SER A 62 -20.49 1.60 -3.37
CA SER A 62 -19.30 2.21 -2.77
C SER A 62 -19.68 3.53 -2.09
N VAL A 63 -19.01 3.83 -0.98
CA VAL A 63 -19.13 5.15 -0.33
C VAL A 63 -18.33 6.24 -1.04
N HIS A 64 -17.44 5.84 -1.95
CA HIS A 64 -16.58 6.73 -2.74
C HIS A 64 -16.99 6.82 -4.22
N SER A 65 -18.09 6.16 -4.63
CA SER A 65 -18.60 6.32 -6.00
C SER A 65 -19.07 7.75 -6.21
N PHE A 66 -18.68 8.34 -7.33
CA PHE A 66 -19.19 9.64 -7.75
C PHE A 66 -20.60 9.48 -8.34
N THR A 67 -21.27 10.60 -8.64
CA THR A 67 -22.56 10.60 -9.30
C THR A 67 -22.58 9.66 -10.52
N GLU A 68 -23.57 8.77 -10.52
CA GLU A 68 -23.84 7.85 -11.62
C GLU A 68 -24.01 8.66 -12.91
N SER A 69 -23.32 8.21 -13.95
CA SER A 69 -23.27 8.93 -15.22
C SER A 69 -23.51 7.97 -16.38
N GLY A 70 -24.28 8.39 -17.39
CA GLY A 70 -24.58 7.60 -18.58
C GLY A 70 -23.36 7.27 -19.46
N ILE A 71 -22.15 7.72 -19.09
CA ILE A 71 -20.91 7.47 -19.81
C ILE A 71 -20.28 6.11 -19.51
N GLY A 72 -20.77 5.37 -18.49
CA GLY A 72 -20.24 4.06 -18.11
C GLY A 72 -20.03 3.09 -19.30
N PRO A 73 -21.03 2.88 -20.18
CA PRO A 73 -20.89 2.03 -21.37
C PRO A 73 -19.81 2.51 -22.34
N ALA A 74 -19.65 3.82 -22.53
CA ALA A 74 -18.60 4.39 -23.38
C ALA A 74 -17.20 4.14 -22.82
N ILE A 75 -17.01 4.28 -21.50
CA ILE A 75 -15.72 3.97 -20.84
C ILE A 75 -15.41 2.47 -20.93
N LEU A 76 -16.42 1.61 -20.73
CA LEU A 76 -16.25 0.16 -20.85
C LEU A 76 -15.90 -0.25 -22.29
N GLY A 77 -16.55 0.35 -23.29
CA GLY A 77 -16.22 0.16 -24.70
C GLY A 77 -14.79 0.61 -25.02
N PHE A 78 -14.38 1.78 -24.52
CA PHE A 78 -13.00 2.27 -24.65
C PHE A 78 -11.99 1.32 -23.99
N PHE A 79 -12.27 0.83 -22.79
CA PHE A 79 -11.46 -0.19 -22.11
C PHE A 79 -11.30 -1.45 -22.97
N ALA A 80 -12.41 -1.99 -23.50
CA ALA A 80 -12.40 -3.19 -24.32
C ALA A 80 -11.57 -3.00 -25.60
N VAL A 81 -11.71 -1.86 -26.28
CA VAL A 81 -10.90 -1.53 -27.46
C VAL A 81 -9.41 -1.44 -27.11
N ILE A 82 -9.05 -0.72 -26.05
CA ILE A 82 -7.65 -0.59 -25.62
C ILE A 82 -7.03 -1.95 -25.29
N VAL A 83 -7.74 -2.80 -24.54
CA VAL A 83 -7.27 -4.15 -24.20
C VAL A 83 -7.14 -5.01 -25.46
N ALA A 84 -8.16 -5.06 -26.32
CA ALA A 84 -8.16 -5.89 -27.53
C ALA A 84 -7.04 -5.49 -28.51
N VAL A 85 -6.90 -4.20 -28.81
CA VAL A 85 -5.86 -3.69 -29.70
C VAL A 85 -4.47 -3.94 -29.12
N SER A 86 -4.27 -3.69 -27.83
CA SER A 86 -2.98 -3.90 -27.17
C SER A 86 -2.57 -5.37 -27.18
N LEU A 87 -3.49 -6.29 -26.86
CA LEU A 87 -3.23 -7.73 -26.91
C LEU A 87 -2.97 -8.22 -28.33
N ALA A 88 -3.73 -7.74 -29.32
CA ALA A 88 -3.51 -8.07 -30.73
C ALA A 88 -2.12 -7.61 -31.21
N LEU A 89 -1.70 -6.40 -30.84
CA LEU A 89 -0.37 -5.89 -31.18
C LEU A 89 0.75 -6.69 -30.50
N ILE A 90 0.60 -7.04 -29.23
CA ILE A 90 1.57 -7.92 -28.52
C ILE A 90 1.65 -9.28 -29.20
N ALA A 91 0.51 -9.89 -29.53
CA ALA A 91 0.46 -11.19 -30.19
C ALA A 91 1.13 -11.13 -31.57
N TRP A 92 0.82 -10.09 -32.36
CA TRP A 92 1.37 -9.91 -33.70
C TRP A 92 2.89 -9.63 -33.69
N ARG A 93 3.37 -8.80 -32.77
CA ARG A 93 4.80 -8.45 -32.67
C ARG A 93 5.58 -9.33 -31.69
N GLY A 94 4.94 -10.35 -31.12
CA GLY A 94 5.49 -11.15 -30.02
C GLY A 94 6.84 -11.78 -30.35
N ASP A 95 7.01 -12.32 -31.55
CA ASP A 95 8.27 -12.94 -31.97
C ASP A 95 9.42 -11.93 -32.14
N GLN A 96 9.11 -10.69 -32.52
CA GLN A 96 10.10 -9.61 -32.60
C GLN A 96 10.50 -9.08 -31.21
N LEU A 97 9.62 -9.25 -30.21
CA LEU A 97 9.85 -8.83 -28.84
C LEU A 97 10.53 -9.92 -27.98
N ARG A 98 10.50 -11.17 -28.42
CA ARG A 98 11.18 -12.28 -27.75
C ARG A 98 12.69 -12.02 -27.73
N THR A 99 13.28 -12.07 -26.54
CA THR A 99 14.72 -11.91 -26.37
C THR A 99 15.32 -13.24 -25.91
N PRO A 100 16.44 -13.69 -26.50
CA PRO A 100 17.17 -14.85 -25.99
C PRO A 100 17.81 -14.49 -24.64
N GLY A 101 17.13 -14.86 -23.57
CA GLY A 101 17.68 -14.78 -22.22
C GLY A 101 16.91 -15.70 -21.29
N ARG A 102 17.65 -16.47 -20.49
CA ARG A 102 17.10 -17.40 -19.51
C ARG A 102 17.57 -16.99 -18.12
N ILE A 103 16.77 -17.30 -17.10
CA ILE A 103 17.18 -17.12 -15.72
C ILE A 103 18.23 -18.19 -15.41
N ALA A 104 19.49 -17.76 -15.26
CA ALA A 104 20.64 -18.66 -15.06
C ALA A 104 20.56 -19.46 -13.75
N ALA A 105 19.96 -18.90 -12.70
CA ALA A 105 19.79 -19.57 -11.41
C ALA A 105 18.52 -19.07 -10.69
N PRO A 106 17.67 -19.96 -10.14
CA PRO A 106 16.49 -19.55 -9.38
C PRO A 106 16.80 -18.71 -8.14
N VAL A 107 17.88 -19.03 -7.41
CA VAL A 107 18.37 -18.25 -6.26
C VAL A 107 19.36 -17.20 -6.75
N SER A 108 18.84 -16.16 -7.36
CA SER A 108 19.60 -15.03 -7.89
C SER A 108 18.80 -13.74 -7.75
N ARG A 109 19.45 -12.60 -7.99
CA ARG A 109 18.74 -11.31 -8.04
C ARG A 109 17.67 -11.29 -9.13
N GLU A 110 17.92 -11.91 -10.28
CA GLU A 110 16.97 -12.07 -11.39
C GLU A 110 15.77 -12.91 -10.97
N GLY A 111 16.03 -14.05 -10.31
CA GLY A 111 14.97 -14.90 -9.76
C GLY A 111 14.12 -14.18 -8.72
N ALA A 112 14.76 -13.38 -7.86
CA ALA A 112 14.06 -12.56 -6.88
C ALA A 112 13.23 -11.44 -7.52
N PHE A 113 13.71 -10.81 -8.61
CA PHE A 113 12.93 -9.83 -9.37
C PHE A 113 11.74 -10.48 -10.08
N LEU A 114 11.89 -11.69 -10.61
CA LEU A 114 10.78 -12.45 -11.19
C LEU A 114 9.75 -12.80 -10.11
N ALA A 115 10.19 -13.33 -8.95
CA ALA A 115 9.32 -13.64 -7.83
C ALA A 115 8.55 -12.40 -7.33
N ASN A 116 9.24 -11.26 -7.23
CA ASN A 116 8.63 -9.97 -6.90
C ASN A 116 7.53 -9.58 -7.90
N ASN A 117 7.81 -9.71 -9.20
CA ASN A 117 6.82 -9.43 -10.25
C ASN A 117 5.61 -10.36 -10.18
N ALA A 118 5.85 -11.65 -9.96
CA ALA A 118 4.78 -12.63 -9.79
C ALA A 118 3.90 -12.30 -8.57
N LEU A 119 4.51 -11.87 -7.45
CA LEU A 119 3.77 -11.45 -6.26
C LEU A 119 2.94 -10.18 -6.50
N PHE A 120 3.49 -9.17 -7.17
CA PHE A 120 2.70 -7.97 -7.52
C PHE A 120 1.56 -8.30 -8.49
N ALA A 121 1.78 -9.16 -9.48
CA ALA A 121 0.74 -9.62 -10.39
C ALA A 121 -0.34 -10.43 -9.66
N ALA A 122 0.05 -11.32 -8.74
CA ALA A 122 -0.87 -12.08 -7.89
C ALA A 122 -1.67 -11.16 -6.96
N PHE A 123 -1.04 -10.13 -6.39
CA PHE A 123 -1.72 -9.12 -5.58
C PHE A 123 -2.78 -8.41 -6.42
N ALA A 124 -2.39 -7.88 -7.59
CA ALA A 124 -3.31 -7.20 -8.48
C ALA A 124 -4.47 -8.12 -8.91
N PHE A 125 -4.17 -9.38 -9.23
CA PHE A 125 -5.18 -10.37 -9.60
C PHE A 125 -6.18 -10.64 -8.46
N VAL A 126 -5.71 -10.87 -7.24
CA VAL A 126 -6.59 -11.13 -6.08
C VAL A 126 -7.48 -9.93 -5.79
N VAL A 127 -6.93 -8.71 -5.81
CA VAL A 127 -7.71 -7.49 -5.53
C VAL A 127 -8.71 -7.25 -6.65
N LEU A 128 -8.31 -7.41 -7.92
CA LEU A 128 -9.20 -7.26 -9.06
C LEU A 128 -10.31 -8.30 -9.02
N LEU A 129 -9.98 -9.56 -8.75
CA LEU A 129 -10.94 -10.64 -8.63
C LEU A 129 -11.95 -10.33 -7.53
N GLY A 130 -11.51 -10.02 -6.30
CA GLY A 130 -12.42 -9.67 -5.21
C GLY A 130 -13.32 -8.47 -5.51
N THR A 131 -12.81 -7.50 -6.28
CA THR A 131 -13.56 -6.28 -6.65
C THR A 131 -14.60 -6.55 -7.73
N VAL A 132 -14.27 -7.37 -8.75
CA VAL A 132 -15.16 -7.65 -9.89
C VAL A 132 -16.06 -8.87 -9.65
N PHE A 133 -15.73 -9.72 -8.66
CA PHE A 133 -16.48 -10.95 -8.39
C PHE A 133 -17.99 -10.74 -8.15
N PRO A 134 -18.46 -9.71 -7.42
CA PRO A 134 -19.88 -9.40 -7.34
C PRO A 134 -20.57 -9.24 -8.70
N LEU A 135 -19.92 -8.55 -9.64
CA LEU A 135 -20.45 -8.33 -11.00
C LEU A 135 -20.56 -9.64 -11.79
N LEU A 136 -19.62 -10.56 -11.58
CA LEU A 136 -19.67 -11.88 -12.21
C LEU A 136 -20.84 -12.70 -11.67
N VAL A 137 -21.03 -12.73 -10.35
CA VAL A 137 -22.14 -13.47 -9.72
C VAL A 137 -23.49 -12.88 -10.13
N GLU A 138 -23.60 -11.56 -10.18
CA GLU A 138 -24.81 -10.89 -10.65
C GLU A 138 -25.11 -11.23 -12.12
N ALA A 139 -24.09 -11.26 -12.99
CA ALA A 139 -24.25 -11.60 -14.40
C ALA A 139 -24.68 -13.06 -14.65
N PHE A 140 -24.26 -14.01 -13.81
CA PHE A 140 -24.58 -15.44 -13.99
C PHE A 140 -25.80 -15.91 -13.19
N ASP A 141 -25.95 -15.45 -11.94
CA ASP A 141 -26.97 -15.94 -11.01
C ASP A 141 -28.09 -14.90 -10.74
N GLY A 142 -27.94 -13.65 -11.21
CA GLY A 142 -28.88 -12.55 -10.92
C GLY A 142 -28.89 -12.11 -9.45
N ARG A 143 -27.94 -12.59 -8.64
CA ARG A 143 -27.85 -12.30 -7.20
C ARG A 143 -26.80 -11.23 -6.93
N THR A 144 -27.17 -10.23 -6.13
CA THR A 144 -26.23 -9.23 -5.65
C THR A 144 -25.52 -9.73 -4.39
N ILE A 145 -24.19 -9.70 -4.41
CA ILE A 145 -23.34 -10.05 -3.27
C ILE A 145 -22.33 -8.94 -3.01
N SER A 146 -21.71 -8.95 -1.83
CA SER A 146 -20.58 -8.07 -1.52
C SER A 146 -19.40 -8.88 -1.02
N VAL A 147 -18.19 -8.44 -1.40
CA VAL A 147 -16.93 -9.03 -0.92
C VAL A 147 -16.34 -8.08 0.12
N GLY A 148 -16.37 -8.48 1.39
CA GLY A 148 -15.86 -7.67 2.49
C GLY A 148 -14.38 -7.91 2.83
N ASN A 149 -13.88 -7.14 3.79
CA ASN A 149 -12.50 -7.16 4.30
C ASN A 149 -11.92 -8.57 4.55
N PRO A 150 -12.67 -9.56 5.10
CA PRO A 150 -12.09 -10.87 5.39
C PRO A 150 -11.47 -11.58 4.18
N TYR A 151 -12.02 -11.39 2.98
CA TYR A 151 -11.45 -11.92 1.74
C TYR A 151 -10.10 -11.27 1.45
N PHE A 152 -10.09 -9.94 1.35
CA PHE A 152 -8.89 -9.18 0.99
C PHE A 152 -7.79 -9.35 2.02
N ASP A 153 -8.11 -9.26 3.31
CA ASP A 153 -7.13 -9.45 4.38
C ASP A 153 -6.53 -10.85 4.34
N ARG A 154 -7.34 -11.90 4.14
CA ARG A 154 -6.84 -13.28 4.07
C ARG A 154 -5.93 -13.49 2.87
N MET A 155 -6.30 -12.97 1.70
CA MET A 155 -5.57 -13.24 0.46
C MET A 155 -4.33 -12.35 0.28
N THR A 156 -4.37 -11.10 0.74
CA THR A 156 -3.28 -10.12 0.52
C THR A 156 -2.20 -10.18 1.60
N ARG A 157 -2.52 -10.53 2.84
CA ARG A 157 -1.54 -10.68 3.94
C ARG A 157 -0.33 -11.56 3.59
N PRO A 158 -0.48 -12.81 3.08
CA PRO A 158 0.68 -13.65 2.76
C PRO A 158 1.54 -13.04 1.65
N ILE A 159 0.91 -12.36 0.67
CA ILE A 159 1.61 -11.66 -0.41
C ILE A 159 2.42 -10.49 0.15
N GLY A 160 1.82 -9.69 1.05
CA GLY A 160 2.50 -8.58 1.73
C GLY A 160 3.72 -9.02 2.53
N PHE A 161 3.61 -10.12 3.29
CA PHE A 161 4.76 -10.70 4.00
C PHE A 161 5.85 -11.21 3.05
N ALA A 162 5.47 -11.88 1.96
CA ALA A 162 6.42 -12.33 0.95
C ALA A 162 7.14 -11.15 0.27
N LEU A 163 6.44 -10.05 -0.01
CA LEU A 163 7.03 -8.82 -0.55
C LEU A 163 8.01 -8.17 0.43
N LEU A 164 7.66 -8.04 1.72
CA LEU A 164 8.57 -7.53 2.75
C LEU A 164 9.83 -8.40 2.88
N LEU A 165 9.68 -9.73 2.84
CA LEU A 165 10.79 -10.65 2.86
C LEU A 165 11.70 -10.47 1.63
N LEU A 166 11.13 -10.37 0.44
CA LEU A 166 11.89 -10.13 -0.79
C LEU A 166 12.59 -8.76 -0.77
N MET A 167 11.97 -7.72 -0.22
CA MET A 167 12.60 -6.40 -0.04
C MET A 167 13.87 -6.47 0.80
N ALA A 168 13.94 -7.38 1.78
CA ALA A 168 15.14 -7.59 2.60
C ALA A 168 16.20 -8.44 1.87
N VAL A 169 15.78 -9.52 1.21
CA VAL A 169 16.70 -10.53 0.65
C VAL A 169 17.21 -10.15 -0.75
N ALA A 170 16.34 -9.67 -1.63
CA ALA A 170 16.66 -9.44 -3.04
C ALA A 170 17.82 -8.45 -3.26
N PRO A 171 17.92 -7.32 -2.53
CA PRO A 171 19.06 -6.40 -2.69
C PRO A 171 20.40 -7.01 -2.29
N MET A 172 20.40 -8.02 -1.40
CA MET A 172 21.59 -8.68 -0.89
C MET A 172 22.08 -9.82 -1.79
N LEU A 173 21.19 -10.40 -2.61
CA LEU A 173 21.53 -11.43 -3.59
C LEU A 173 22.41 -10.85 -4.72
N PRO A 174 23.47 -11.57 -5.16
CA PRO A 174 24.20 -11.19 -6.37
C PRO A 174 23.36 -11.47 -7.62
N TRP A 175 23.72 -10.82 -8.73
CA TRP A 175 23.24 -11.22 -10.05
C TRP A 175 23.73 -12.63 -10.38
N GLY A 176 22.88 -13.43 -11.01
CA GLY A 176 23.15 -14.83 -11.33
C GLY A 176 24.38 -15.01 -12.22
N SER A 177 25.17 -16.03 -11.91
CA SER A 177 26.23 -16.56 -12.77
C SER A 177 25.89 -18.02 -13.01
N GLU A 178 25.95 -18.46 -14.28
CA GLU A 178 25.59 -19.83 -14.65
C GLU A 178 26.35 -20.85 -13.78
N GLY A 179 25.59 -21.80 -13.19
CA GLY A 179 26.13 -22.91 -12.40
C GLY A 179 26.65 -22.57 -11.00
N LYS A 180 26.66 -21.30 -10.55
CA LYS A 180 27.24 -20.91 -9.25
C LYS A 180 26.19 -20.38 -8.28
N ARG A 181 25.99 -21.09 -7.16
CA ARG A 181 25.25 -20.56 -6.01
C ARG A 181 26.03 -19.39 -5.39
N PRO A 182 25.35 -18.35 -4.88
CA PRO A 182 26.03 -17.33 -4.09
C PRO A 182 26.78 -17.99 -2.93
N PRO A 183 28.03 -17.58 -2.63
CA PRO A 183 28.75 -18.10 -1.48
C PRO A 183 27.93 -17.85 -0.21
N THR A 184 27.57 -18.92 0.49
CA THR A 184 26.70 -18.88 1.68
C THR A 184 27.27 -17.96 2.75
N GLU A 185 28.60 -17.94 2.88
CA GLU A 185 29.35 -17.07 3.80
C GLU A 185 29.23 -15.57 3.48
N LEU A 186 29.12 -15.20 2.20
CA LEU A 186 28.91 -13.80 1.83
C LEU A 186 27.48 -13.36 2.14
N LEU A 187 26.51 -14.25 1.95
CA LEU A 187 25.10 -13.97 2.22
C LEU A 187 24.83 -13.89 3.72
N SER A 188 25.38 -14.80 4.53
CA SER A 188 25.27 -14.79 6.00
C SER A 188 25.81 -13.48 6.57
N ARG A 189 27.01 -13.04 6.17
CA ARG A 189 27.62 -11.77 6.58
C ARG A 189 26.78 -10.55 6.20
N ARG A 190 26.10 -10.57 5.05
CA ARG A 190 25.24 -9.46 4.59
C ARG A 190 23.94 -9.39 5.37
N LEU A 191 23.35 -10.54 5.70
CA LEU A 191 22.06 -10.64 6.38
C LEU A 191 22.17 -10.52 7.91
N MET A 192 23.35 -10.73 8.50
CA MET A 192 23.51 -10.74 9.95
C MET A 192 23.03 -9.45 10.63
N ALA A 193 23.44 -8.27 10.13
CA ALA A 193 23.01 -7.00 10.73
C ALA A 193 21.49 -6.73 10.56
N PRO A 194 20.89 -6.91 9.36
CA PRO A 194 19.43 -6.86 9.21
C PRO A 194 18.68 -7.86 10.10
N MET A 195 19.21 -9.07 10.32
CA MET A 195 18.60 -10.07 11.20
C MET A 195 18.57 -9.62 12.66
N TRP A 196 19.63 -8.98 13.15
CA TRP A 196 19.63 -8.39 14.50
C TRP A 196 18.63 -7.25 14.63
N ILE A 197 18.50 -6.40 13.60
CA ILE A 197 17.48 -5.34 13.58
C ILE A 197 16.07 -5.95 13.56
N ALA A 198 15.85 -7.04 12.82
CA ALA A 198 14.59 -7.76 12.81
C ALA A 198 14.25 -8.36 14.20
N ALA A 199 15.22 -8.99 14.85
CA ALA A 199 15.06 -9.53 16.20
C ALA A 199 14.77 -8.42 17.23
N ALA A 200 15.49 -7.31 17.15
CA ALA A 200 15.25 -6.15 18.01
C ALA A 200 13.85 -5.56 17.77
N ALA A 201 13.44 -5.38 16.52
CA ALA A 201 12.10 -4.88 16.17
C ALA A 201 10.99 -5.81 16.69
N LEU A 202 11.18 -7.13 16.57
CA LEU A 202 10.26 -8.12 17.11
C LEU A 202 10.17 -8.02 18.64
N VAL A 203 11.29 -8.02 19.36
CA VAL A 203 11.31 -7.92 20.83
C VAL A 203 10.68 -6.61 21.29
N LEU A 204 11.05 -5.47 20.67
CA LEU A 204 10.47 -4.17 21.00
C LEU A 204 8.96 -4.14 20.77
N SER A 205 8.46 -4.77 19.70
CA SER A 205 7.02 -4.85 19.46
C SER A 205 6.29 -5.65 20.56
N VAL A 206 6.85 -6.78 21.01
CA VAL A 206 6.27 -7.59 22.09
C VAL A 206 6.26 -6.80 23.40
N VAL A 207 7.36 -6.14 23.73
CA VAL A 207 7.50 -5.30 24.94
C VAL A 207 6.52 -4.14 24.93
N ALA A 208 6.28 -3.53 23.76
CA ALA A 208 5.29 -2.47 23.58
C ALA A 208 3.83 -2.99 23.62
N GLY A 209 3.62 -4.30 23.70
CA GLY A 209 2.31 -4.93 23.87
C GLY A 209 1.71 -5.56 22.61
N ALA A 210 2.47 -5.72 21.52
CA ALA A 210 1.96 -6.34 20.30
C ALA A 210 1.68 -7.82 20.57
N ARG A 211 0.54 -8.28 20.06
CA ARG A 211 0.11 -9.68 20.19
C ARG A 211 -0.39 -10.21 18.86
N GLY A 212 -0.34 -11.53 18.72
CA GLY A 212 -0.75 -12.23 17.50
C GLY A 212 0.40 -12.37 16.50
N TRP A 213 0.38 -13.47 15.73
CA TRP A 213 1.48 -13.81 14.83
C TRP A 213 1.64 -12.81 13.67
N ALA A 214 0.55 -12.24 13.15
CA ALA A 214 0.59 -11.39 11.97
C ALA A 214 1.27 -10.03 12.22
N PRO A 215 0.90 -9.24 13.26
CA PRO A 215 1.64 -8.02 13.59
C PRO A 215 3.10 -8.28 13.96
N LEU A 216 3.38 -9.34 14.72
CA LEU A 216 4.74 -9.70 15.10
C LEU A 216 5.61 -10.04 13.89
N LEU A 217 5.07 -10.80 12.94
CA LEU A 217 5.73 -11.07 11.67
C LEU A 217 5.92 -9.80 10.84
N ALA A 218 4.94 -8.90 10.83
CA ALA A 218 5.05 -7.60 10.15
C ALA A 218 6.19 -6.74 10.73
N PHE A 219 6.29 -6.63 12.06
CA PHE A 219 7.39 -5.90 12.72
C PHE A 219 8.75 -6.55 12.48
N GLY A 220 8.83 -7.88 12.57
CA GLY A 220 10.07 -8.62 12.29
C GLY A 220 10.54 -8.44 10.84
N LEU A 221 9.65 -8.65 9.86
CA LEU A 221 9.97 -8.48 8.44
C LEU A 221 10.19 -7.02 8.07
N GLY A 222 9.45 -6.07 8.68
CA GLY A 222 9.69 -4.64 8.54
C GLY A 222 11.06 -4.23 9.05
N GLY A 223 11.45 -4.70 10.24
CA GLY A 223 12.80 -4.53 10.78
C GLY A 223 13.88 -5.16 9.90
N PHE A 224 13.61 -6.34 9.33
CA PHE A 224 14.54 -7.02 8.41
C PHE A 224 14.75 -6.23 7.11
N ALA A 225 13.65 -5.82 6.46
CA ALA A 225 13.69 -5.04 5.22
C ALA A 225 14.28 -3.65 5.45
N GLY A 226 13.87 -2.98 6.54
CA GLY A 226 14.41 -1.68 6.95
C GLY A 226 15.89 -1.76 7.26
N GLY A 227 16.33 -2.79 8.00
CA GLY A 227 17.74 -3.03 8.29
C GLY A 227 18.58 -3.30 7.05
N ALA A 228 18.04 -4.04 6.08
CA ALA A 228 18.71 -4.31 4.80
C ALA A 228 18.88 -3.03 3.97
N ALA A 229 17.82 -2.24 3.82
CA ALA A 229 17.85 -0.96 3.11
C ALA A 229 18.77 0.05 3.81
N LEU A 230 18.66 0.19 5.13
CA LEU A 230 19.48 1.08 5.94
C LEU A 230 20.96 0.73 5.83
N ARG A 231 21.32 -0.55 5.95
CA ARG A 231 22.70 -1.02 5.80
C ARG A 231 23.27 -0.65 4.45
N GLN A 232 22.52 -0.86 3.37
CA GLN A 232 22.97 -0.53 2.02
C GLN A 232 23.20 0.98 1.86
N THR A 233 22.25 1.78 2.29
CA THR A 233 22.34 3.25 2.23
C THR A 233 23.49 3.78 3.08
N LEU A 234 23.69 3.24 4.30
CA LEU A 234 24.79 3.64 5.19
C LEU A 234 26.16 3.32 4.60
N LEU A 235 26.34 2.14 3.99
CA LEU A 235 27.59 1.78 3.31
C LEU A 235 27.87 2.70 2.11
N ALA A 236 26.84 3.07 1.35
CA ALA A 236 26.96 3.99 0.23
C ALA A 236 27.36 5.40 0.72
N VAL A 237 26.75 5.88 1.80
CA VAL A 237 27.08 7.18 2.42
C VAL A 237 28.49 7.18 3.00
N ARG A 238 28.93 6.12 3.67
CA ARG A 238 30.29 6.02 4.18
C ARG A 238 31.35 6.11 3.07
N ARG A 239 31.07 5.55 1.90
CA ARG A 239 31.99 5.55 0.76
C ARG A 239 31.93 6.83 -0.08
N HIS A 240 30.75 7.42 -0.24
CA HIS A 240 30.50 8.49 -1.20
C HIS A 240 29.88 9.76 -0.59
N ARG A 241 29.82 9.87 0.74
CA ARG A 241 29.17 10.95 1.51
C ARG A 241 27.73 11.15 1.05
N TRP A 242 27.25 12.39 0.94
CA TRP A 242 25.89 12.69 0.49
C TRP A 242 25.56 12.09 -0.89
N ARG A 243 26.55 11.94 -1.77
CA ARG A 243 26.38 11.29 -3.08
C ARG A 243 26.09 9.79 -2.98
N GLY A 244 26.24 9.19 -1.80
CA GLY A 244 25.80 7.84 -1.50
C GLY A 244 24.27 7.70 -1.44
N LEU A 245 23.53 8.79 -1.27
CA LEU A 245 22.05 8.78 -1.22
C LEU A 245 21.40 8.88 -2.61
N VAL A 246 22.14 9.34 -3.62
CA VAL A 246 21.60 9.61 -4.96
C VAL A 246 21.75 8.45 -5.92
N GLY A 247 21.00 8.51 -7.02
CA GLY A 247 20.99 7.52 -8.10
C GLY A 247 19.97 6.42 -7.88
N ARG A 248 19.56 5.78 -8.98
CA ARG A 248 18.46 4.80 -9.03
C ARG A 248 18.52 3.73 -7.93
N THR A 249 19.71 3.22 -7.62
CA THR A 249 19.86 2.15 -6.62
C THR A 249 19.63 2.64 -5.19
N ASN A 250 20.28 3.73 -4.77
CA ASN A 250 20.18 4.18 -3.37
C ASN A 250 18.93 5.03 -3.13
N GLY A 251 18.49 5.82 -4.11
CA GLY A 251 17.17 6.46 -4.09
C GLY A 251 16.05 5.42 -3.95
N GLY A 252 16.14 4.30 -4.67
CA GLY A 252 15.22 3.17 -4.50
C GLY A 252 15.26 2.53 -3.11
N MET A 253 16.43 2.45 -2.46
CA MET A 253 16.51 1.99 -1.05
C MET A 253 15.82 2.96 -0.09
N ILE A 254 15.85 4.26 -0.35
CA ILE A 254 15.13 5.26 0.44
C ILE A 254 13.62 5.10 0.23
N VAL A 255 13.16 4.83 -1.00
CA VAL A 255 11.76 4.45 -1.26
C VAL A 255 11.37 3.21 -0.45
N HIS A 256 12.21 2.18 -0.42
CA HIS A 256 11.96 0.98 0.38
C HIS A 256 11.86 1.28 1.88
N LEU A 257 12.69 2.20 2.42
CA LEU A 257 12.54 2.65 3.81
C LEU A 257 11.18 3.32 4.05
N GLY A 258 10.69 4.11 3.10
CA GLY A 258 9.34 4.69 3.15
C GLY A 258 8.24 3.63 3.17
N VAL A 259 8.35 2.60 2.33
CA VAL A 259 7.41 1.45 2.32
C VAL A 259 7.46 0.68 3.64
N VAL A 260 8.65 0.49 4.22
CA VAL A 260 8.81 -0.15 5.54
C VAL A 260 8.14 0.68 6.64
N LEU A 261 8.27 2.01 6.61
CA LEU A 261 7.58 2.90 7.57
C LEU A 261 6.06 2.73 7.45
N VAL A 262 5.52 2.70 6.22
CA VAL A 262 4.09 2.45 5.98
C VAL A 262 3.66 1.09 6.55
N ALA A 263 4.41 0.02 6.27
CA ALA A 263 4.10 -1.33 6.75
C ALA A 263 4.12 -1.44 8.28
N VAL A 264 5.11 -0.82 8.94
CA VAL A 264 5.22 -0.76 10.40
C VAL A 264 4.09 0.06 11.01
N ALA A 265 3.72 1.19 10.39
CA ALA A 265 2.60 2.01 10.82
C ALA A 265 1.26 1.25 10.70
N PHE A 266 1.03 0.48 9.63
CA PHE A 266 -0.13 -0.40 9.51
C PHE A 266 -0.15 -1.48 10.61
N ALA A 267 0.98 -2.17 10.84
CA ALA A 267 1.07 -3.18 11.89
C ALA A 267 0.81 -2.60 13.28
N ALA A 268 1.34 -1.42 13.57
CA ALA A 268 1.16 -0.74 14.85
C ALA A 268 -0.26 -0.23 15.07
N SER A 269 -0.81 0.51 14.10
CA SER A 269 -2.16 1.07 14.17
C SER A 269 -3.25 0.00 14.31
N GLN A 270 -3.00 -1.23 13.85
CA GLN A 270 -3.89 -2.37 14.07
C GLN A 270 -3.60 -3.13 15.36
N SER A 271 -2.33 -3.35 15.70
CA SER A 271 -1.97 -4.19 16.87
C SER A 271 -2.17 -3.50 18.20
N TYR A 272 -2.13 -2.16 18.23
CA TYR A 272 -2.18 -1.36 19.45
C TYR A 272 -3.44 -0.51 19.54
N VAL A 273 -4.40 -0.71 18.64
CA VAL A 273 -5.68 0.00 18.66
C VAL A 273 -6.41 -0.27 19.98
N ARG A 274 -7.02 0.78 20.54
CA ARG A 274 -7.91 0.68 21.70
C ARG A 274 -9.23 1.36 21.36
N GLN A 275 -10.34 0.67 21.60
CA GLN A 275 -11.68 1.17 21.32
C GLN A 275 -12.57 0.97 22.54
N ALA A 276 -13.38 1.99 22.83
CA ALA A 276 -14.43 1.92 23.83
C ALA A 276 -15.61 2.81 23.40
N GLU A 277 -16.77 2.48 23.92
CA GLU A 277 -18.00 3.26 23.75
C GLU A 277 -18.32 3.93 25.07
N PHE A 278 -18.68 5.20 25.00
CA PHE A 278 -18.98 6.03 26.15
C PHE A 278 -20.35 6.66 25.97
N ASP A 279 -21.19 6.50 26.99
CA ASP A 279 -22.41 7.28 27.16
C ASP A 279 -22.06 8.48 28.03
N LEU A 280 -22.01 9.66 27.43
CA LEU A 280 -21.53 10.89 28.06
C LEU A 280 -22.66 11.90 28.21
N GLU A 281 -22.78 12.44 29.42
CA GLU A 281 -23.56 13.65 29.70
C GLU A 281 -22.70 14.91 29.49
N ALA A 282 -23.34 15.99 29.06
CA ALA A 282 -22.65 17.26 28.83
C ALA A 282 -21.92 17.74 30.11
N GLY A 283 -20.64 18.09 29.95
CA GLY A 283 -19.76 18.56 31.01
C GLY A 283 -19.05 17.46 31.82
N GLN A 284 -19.43 16.19 31.68
CA GLN A 284 -18.76 15.10 32.40
C GLN A 284 -17.50 14.62 31.65
N PRO A 285 -16.33 14.60 32.31
CA PRO A 285 -15.10 14.09 31.70
C PRO A 285 -15.03 12.57 31.76
N ALA A 286 -14.58 11.95 30.66
CA ALA A 286 -14.22 10.54 30.58
C ALA A 286 -12.75 10.38 30.21
N SER A 287 -12.04 9.49 30.90
CA SER A 287 -10.63 9.19 30.60
C SER A 287 -10.51 7.87 29.85
N PHE A 288 -9.84 7.88 28.70
CA PHE A 288 -9.61 6.68 27.90
C PHE A 288 -8.23 6.68 27.24
N ALA A 289 -7.49 5.59 27.40
CA ALA A 289 -6.17 5.38 26.77
C ALA A 289 -5.15 6.52 26.97
N GLY A 290 -5.26 7.29 28.06
CA GLY A 290 -4.40 8.43 28.35
C GLY A 290 -4.90 9.78 27.83
N HIS A 291 -6.13 9.83 27.30
CA HIS A 291 -6.78 11.05 26.85
C HIS A 291 -8.00 11.39 27.72
N GLU A 292 -8.26 12.68 27.91
CA GLU A 292 -9.49 13.18 28.53
C GLU A 292 -10.47 13.63 27.44
N ILE A 293 -11.68 13.10 27.49
CA ILE A 293 -12.76 13.33 26.53
C ILE A 293 -13.93 13.96 27.28
N VAL A 294 -14.34 15.16 26.87
CA VAL A 294 -15.45 15.88 27.50
C VAL A 294 -16.48 16.23 26.43
N TYR A 295 -17.69 15.70 26.57
CA TYR A 295 -18.81 16.14 25.76
C TYR A 295 -19.29 17.50 26.25
N VAL A 296 -19.35 18.49 25.35
CA VAL A 296 -19.71 19.88 25.68
C VAL A 296 -21.19 20.15 25.41
N GLY A 297 -21.75 19.49 24.40
CA GLY A 297 -23.15 19.60 24.01
C GLY A 297 -23.33 19.30 22.53
N SER A 298 -24.57 19.34 22.03
CA SER A 298 -24.88 19.10 20.61
C SER A 298 -25.57 20.29 19.93
N ALA A 299 -25.46 20.33 18.60
CA ALA A 299 -26.24 21.24 17.77
C ALA A 299 -26.73 20.53 16.52
N VAL A 300 -27.91 20.95 16.04
CA VAL A 300 -28.44 20.54 14.74
C VAL A 300 -28.09 21.62 13.73
N VAL A 301 -27.38 21.25 12.68
CA VAL A 301 -26.96 22.13 11.59
C VAL A 301 -27.68 21.70 10.32
N ALA A 302 -28.48 22.60 9.77
CA ALA A 302 -29.17 22.38 8.50
C ALA A 302 -28.29 22.83 7.32
N HIS A 303 -28.15 21.98 6.33
CA HIS A 303 -27.54 22.28 5.03
C HIS A 303 -28.59 22.13 3.92
N GLU A 304 -28.26 22.58 2.70
CA GLU A 304 -29.18 22.54 1.56
C GLU A 304 -29.67 21.11 1.22
N ASN A 305 -28.82 20.10 1.42
CA ASN A 305 -29.09 18.71 1.02
C ASN A 305 -29.09 17.70 2.19
N ARG A 306 -28.85 18.15 3.43
CA ARG A 306 -28.76 17.27 4.61
C ARG A 306 -28.93 18.03 5.91
N THR A 307 -29.29 17.31 6.96
CA THR A 307 -29.29 17.81 8.34
C THR A 307 -28.25 17.05 9.14
N GLU A 308 -27.38 17.75 9.84
CA GLU A 308 -26.33 17.15 10.69
C GLU A 308 -26.67 17.38 12.16
N ARG A 309 -26.56 16.34 12.99
CA ARG A 309 -26.51 16.49 14.45
C ARG A 309 -25.06 16.32 14.89
N VAL A 310 -24.43 17.43 15.28
CA VAL A 310 -23.02 17.53 15.64
C VAL A 310 -22.88 17.42 17.16
N ALA A 311 -21.98 16.57 17.63
CA ALA A 311 -21.56 16.51 19.04
C ALA A 311 -20.27 17.32 19.20
N PHE A 312 -20.26 18.32 20.08
CA PHE A 312 -19.05 19.07 20.41
C PHE A 312 -18.28 18.36 21.50
N VAL A 313 -17.10 17.86 21.18
CA VAL A 313 -16.29 17.01 22.06
C VAL A 313 -14.89 17.62 22.21
N ARG A 314 -14.47 17.89 23.43
CA ARG A 314 -13.12 18.36 23.75
C ARG A 314 -12.20 17.18 24.02
N VAL A 315 -10.98 17.23 23.48
CA VAL A 315 -9.94 16.20 23.69
C VAL A 315 -8.62 16.87 24.08
N ASP A 316 -8.10 16.55 25.28
CA ASP A 316 -6.84 17.03 25.90
C ASP A 316 -6.61 18.56 25.94
N ASP A 317 -6.44 19.19 24.77
CA ASP A 317 -5.87 20.54 24.59
C ASP A 317 -6.94 21.65 24.48
N ALA A 318 -8.09 21.48 25.13
CA ALA A 318 -9.26 22.38 25.04
C ALA A 318 -9.88 22.60 23.64
N LYS A 319 -9.27 22.06 22.57
CA LYS A 319 -9.83 22.08 21.23
C LYS A 319 -11.08 21.21 21.14
N THR A 320 -12.14 21.79 20.59
CA THR A 320 -13.41 21.10 20.35
C THR A 320 -13.41 20.49 18.95
N TYR A 321 -13.80 19.23 18.89
CA TYR A 321 -14.01 18.42 17.70
C TYR A 321 -15.51 18.21 17.52
N GLY A 322 -15.95 18.08 16.27
CA GLY A 322 -17.37 17.98 15.92
C GLY A 322 -17.69 16.71 15.14
N PRO A 323 -17.58 15.50 15.73
CA PRO A 323 -18.15 14.32 15.10
C PRO A 323 -19.68 14.47 14.99
N ALA A 324 -20.28 13.95 13.92
CA ALA A 324 -21.69 14.17 13.62
C ALA A 324 -22.37 12.95 13.03
N ILE A 325 -23.69 12.96 13.04
CA ILE A 325 -24.53 12.07 12.23
C ILE A 325 -25.31 12.95 11.24
N ALA A 326 -25.19 12.63 9.95
CA ALA A 326 -25.90 13.32 8.87
C ALA A 326 -27.10 12.50 8.40
N THR A 327 -28.24 13.16 8.26
CA THR A 327 -29.46 12.62 7.68
C THR A 327 -29.72 13.31 6.36
N TYR A 328 -29.86 12.51 5.29
CA TYR A 328 -30.20 13.02 3.96
C TYR A 328 -31.69 12.75 3.69
N PRO A 329 -32.48 13.73 3.20
CA PRO A 329 -33.92 13.56 2.99
C PRO A 329 -34.31 12.37 2.10
N PHE A 330 -33.42 11.99 1.19
CA PHE A 330 -33.64 10.93 0.21
C PHE A 330 -32.90 9.63 0.54
N ALA A 331 -32.19 9.56 1.66
CA ALA A 331 -31.49 8.34 2.10
C ALA A 331 -32.25 7.67 3.24
N SER A 332 -32.31 6.33 3.21
CA SER A 332 -32.96 5.52 4.25
C SER A 332 -32.09 5.30 5.50
N GLN A 333 -30.83 5.73 5.47
CA GLN A 333 -29.85 5.54 6.54
C GLN A 333 -29.12 6.85 6.85
N THR A 334 -28.77 7.04 8.11
CA THR A 334 -27.91 8.14 8.55
C THR A 334 -26.44 7.82 8.33
N ILE A 335 -25.63 8.82 7.98
CA ILE A 335 -24.20 8.68 7.71
C ILE A 335 -23.39 9.32 8.84
N GLY A 336 -22.52 8.56 9.47
CA GLY A 336 -21.59 9.08 10.49
C GLY A 336 -20.46 9.90 9.86
N ILE A 337 -20.23 11.09 10.40
CA ILE A 337 -19.10 11.96 10.07
C ILE A 337 -18.13 11.92 11.26
N PRO A 338 -17.06 11.12 11.20
CA PRO A 338 -16.10 11.05 12.29
C PRO A 338 -15.27 12.33 12.39
N SER A 339 -14.74 12.62 13.57
CA SER A 339 -13.75 13.67 13.79
C SER A 339 -12.50 13.09 14.42
N VAL A 340 -11.31 13.52 13.99
CA VAL A 340 -10.04 12.91 14.41
C VAL A 340 -9.08 13.99 14.90
N ARG A 341 -8.52 13.78 16.09
CA ARG A 341 -7.31 14.47 16.55
C ARG A 341 -6.11 13.62 16.19
N SER A 342 -5.25 14.09 15.29
CA SER A 342 -4.03 13.38 14.90
C SER A 342 -2.79 14.04 15.50
N THR A 343 -1.90 13.22 16.07
CA THR A 343 -0.58 13.64 16.56
C THR A 343 0.52 12.74 16.00
N LEU A 344 1.79 13.01 16.32
CA LEU A 344 2.89 12.10 15.94
C LEU A 344 2.86 10.77 16.72
N ARG A 345 2.15 10.73 17.86
CA ARG A 345 2.07 9.57 18.76
C ARG A 345 0.86 8.72 18.43
N ASP A 346 -0.32 9.34 18.41
CA ASP A 346 -1.61 8.69 18.25
C ASP A 346 -2.66 9.60 17.60
N ASP A 347 -3.66 8.93 17.05
CA ASP A 347 -4.88 9.50 16.53
C ASP A 347 -6.04 9.11 17.46
N VAL A 348 -6.81 10.11 17.90
CA VAL A 348 -8.06 9.93 18.65
C VAL A 348 -9.22 10.20 17.71
N ALA A 349 -9.82 9.13 17.20
CA ALA A 349 -10.99 9.18 16.33
C ALA A 349 -12.27 9.08 17.16
N LEU A 350 -13.16 10.03 16.94
CA LEU A 350 -14.47 10.16 17.58
C LEU A 350 -15.54 9.87 16.53
N ALA A 351 -16.44 8.94 16.83
CA ALA A 351 -17.61 8.66 16.02
C ALA A 351 -18.86 8.66 16.90
N VAL A 352 -19.87 9.43 16.49
CA VAL A 352 -21.17 9.40 17.17
C VAL A 352 -21.90 8.12 16.76
N LEU A 353 -22.36 7.35 17.75
CA LEU A 353 -23.19 6.17 17.53
C LEU A 353 -24.67 6.54 17.63
N GLN A 354 -25.03 7.33 18.65
CA GLN A 354 -26.42 7.70 18.91
C GLN A 354 -26.49 8.97 19.77
N PHE A 355 -27.58 9.72 19.61
CA PHE A 355 -28.05 10.70 20.58
C PHE A 355 -29.32 10.16 21.25
N PRO A 356 -29.27 9.74 22.53
CA PRO A 356 -30.45 9.28 23.25
C PRO A 356 -31.55 10.36 23.26
N GLU A 357 -32.81 9.94 23.10
CA GLU A 357 -34.00 10.83 23.13
C GLU A 357 -34.65 10.86 24.53
N GLU A 358 -33.84 10.83 25.59
CA GLU A 358 -34.36 10.95 26.95
C GLU A 358 -34.69 12.42 27.28
N ALA A 359 -35.88 12.65 27.82
CA ALA A 359 -36.35 14.00 28.14
C ALA A 359 -35.47 14.64 29.24
N GLY A 360 -34.74 15.69 28.87
CA GLY A 360 -33.99 16.54 29.81
C GLY A 360 -32.49 16.23 29.94
N ALA A 361 -31.95 15.22 29.25
CA ALA A 361 -30.53 14.89 29.29
C ALA A 361 -29.84 15.16 27.94
N ASP A 362 -28.92 16.12 27.88
CA ASP A 362 -28.03 16.30 26.71
C ASP A 362 -26.93 15.24 26.77
N ARG A 363 -27.20 14.11 26.10
CA ARG A 363 -26.37 12.91 26.10
C ARG A 363 -25.93 12.52 24.71
N VAL A 364 -24.77 11.85 24.64
CA VAL A 364 -24.27 11.26 23.41
C VAL A 364 -23.58 9.94 23.69
N ILE A 365 -23.85 8.95 22.83
CA ILE A 365 -23.10 7.70 22.81
C ILE A 365 -22.01 7.85 21.75
N LEU A 366 -20.75 7.93 22.19
CA LEU A 366 -19.57 8.08 21.35
C LEU A 366 -18.74 6.80 21.33
N ARG A 367 -18.29 6.40 20.15
CA ARG A 367 -17.16 5.48 20.02
C ARG A 367 -15.87 6.30 19.95
N VAL A 368 -14.96 6.01 20.87
CA VAL A 368 -13.61 6.59 20.87
C VAL A 368 -12.61 5.51 20.48
N THR A 369 -11.85 5.77 19.43
CA THR A 369 -10.82 4.88 18.90
C THR A 369 -9.47 5.58 18.99
N VAL A 370 -8.53 5.01 19.73
CA VAL A 370 -7.15 5.50 19.84
C VAL A 370 -6.23 4.58 19.06
N GLN A 371 -5.56 5.14 18.05
CA GLN A 371 -4.69 4.40 17.12
C GLN A 371 -3.31 5.05 17.06
N PRO A 372 -2.23 4.35 17.42
CA PRO A 372 -0.91 4.93 17.32
C PRO A 372 -0.37 4.91 15.88
N LEU A 373 0.53 5.84 15.60
CA LEU A 373 1.36 5.90 14.38
C LEU A 373 0.59 6.05 13.05
N VAL A 374 -0.66 6.50 13.02
CA VAL A 374 -1.40 6.71 11.76
C VAL A 374 -0.70 7.77 10.88
N VAL A 375 -0.23 8.88 11.47
CA VAL A 375 0.54 9.92 10.76
C VAL A 375 1.80 9.37 10.08
N TRP A 376 2.37 8.27 10.57
CA TRP A 376 3.57 7.67 9.99
C TRP A 376 3.34 7.06 8.60
N LEU A 377 2.08 6.76 8.24
CA LEU A 377 1.72 6.40 6.87
C LEU A 377 2.06 7.54 5.90
N TRP A 378 1.74 8.78 6.28
CA TRP A 378 2.05 9.98 5.49
C TRP A 378 3.56 10.28 5.47
N LEU A 379 4.23 10.14 6.62
CA LEU A 379 5.69 10.28 6.68
C LEU A 379 6.39 9.27 5.77
N GLY A 380 5.92 8.02 5.73
CA GLY A 380 6.40 7.02 4.78
C GLY A 380 6.20 7.47 3.32
N GLY A 381 5.05 8.05 3.01
CA GLY A 381 4.77 8.71 1.72
C GLY A 381 5.79 9.79 1.34
N ILE A 382 6.10 10.69 2.28
CA ILE A 382 7.10 11.75 2.08
C ILE A 382 8.49 11.16 1.84
N VAL A 383 8.88 10.11 2.59
CA VAL A 383 10.16 9.42 2.41
C VAL A 383 10.22 8.74 1.03
N MET A 384 9.13 8.15 0.55
CA MET A 384 9.05 7.60 -0.81
C MET A 384 9.20 8.69 -1.88
N ALA A 385 8.56 9.84 -1.72
CA ALA A 385 8.70 10.97 -2.63
C ALA A 385 10.15 11.49 -2.67
N LEU A 386 10.79 11.62 -1.51
CA LEU A 386 12.20 12.03 -1.41
C LEU A 386 13.13 11.00 -2.07
N GLY A 387 12.94 9.71 -1.79
CA GLY A 387 13.72 8.64 -2.41
C GLY A 387 13.59 8.62 -3.94
N THR A 388 12.40 8.93 -4.44
CA THR A 388 12.13 9.09 -5.88
C THR A 388 12.89 10.27 -6.46
N ALA A 389 12.85 11.45 -5.83
CA ALA A 389 13.63 12.61 -6.26
C ALA A 389 15.15 12.32 -6.28
N LEU A 390 15.66 11.65 -5.25
CA LEU A 390 17.07 11.24 -5.16
C LEU A 390 17.45 10.21 -6.24
N SER A 391 16.51 9.38 -6.68
CA SER A 391 16.73 8.39 -7.74
C SER A 391 16.94 9.03 -9.12
N LEU A 392 16.37 10.23 -9.34
CA LEU A 392 16.48 11.01 -10.58
C LEU A 392 17.83 11.73 -10.68
N VAL A 393 18.49 11.99 -9.56
CA VAL A 393 19.81 12.64 -9.55
C VAL A 393 20.88 11.66 -10.06
N PRO A 394 21.65 12.00 -11.11
CA PRO A 394 22.65 11.11 -11.68
C PRO A 394 23.75 10.74 -10.67
N SER A 395 23.94 9.44 -10.41
CA SER A 395 25.11 8.97 -9.67
C SER A 395 26.30 8.81 -10.62
N ARG A 396 27.48 9.31 -10.25
CA ARG A 396 28.75 9.13 -11.01
C ARG A 396 29.29 7.69 -11.02
N SER A 397 28.44 6.67 -10.92
CA SER A 397 28.87 5.29 -11.11
C SER A 397 29.18 5.09 -12.58
N LYS A 398 30.47 4.96 -12.93
CA LYS A 398 30.94 4.61 -14.26
C LYS A 398 30.01 3.53 -14.83
N ARG A 399 29.27 3.87 -15.88
CA ARG A 399 28.62 2.90 -16.76
C ARG A 399 29.79 2.04 -17.23
N ARG A 400 29.92 0.80 -16.73
CA ARG A 400 30.74 -0.17 -17.44
C ARG A 400 30.02 -0.34 -18.76
N GLU A 401 30.57 0.28 -19.80
CA GLU A 401 30.17 -0.03 -21.16
C GLU A 401 30.19 -1.55 -21.29
N PRO A 402 29.21 -2.16 -21.98
CA PRO A 402 29.34 -3.55 -22.38
C PRO A 402 30.69 -3.61 -23.08
N ALA A 403 31.61 -4.44 -22.57
CA ALA A 403 32.87 -4.67 -23.25
C ALA A 403 32.52 -4.97 -24.71
N GLU A 404 32.97 -4.11 -25.61
CA GLU A 404 32.94 -4.39 -27.05
C GLU A 404 33.40 -5.83 -27.20
N ALA A 405 32.57 -6.62 -27.87
CA ALA A 405 32.95 -7.94 -28.32
C ALA A 405 34.32 -7.75 -28.99
N VAL A 406 35.35 -8.30 -28.37
CA VAL A 406 36.68 -8.34 -28.95
C VAL A 406 36.50 -9.05 -30.28
N ALA A 407 36.55 -8.25 -31.35
CA ALA A 407 36.84 -8.74 -32.67
C ALA A 407 38.23 -9.37 -32.58
N GLU A 408 38.25 -10.69 -32.40
CA GLU A 408 39.44 -11.46 -32.67
C GLU A 408 39.43 -11.72 -34.18
N GLU A 409 39.94 -10.74 -34.93
CA GLU A 409 40.64 -11.02 -36.18
C GLU A 409 41.79 -11.97 -35.82
N ALA A 410 41.67 -13.23 -36.22
CA ALA A 410 42.79 -14.14 -36.25
C ALA A 410 43.73 -13.71 -37.39
N PRO A 411 45.02 -13.47 -37.15
CA PRO A 411 46.01 -13.36 -38.22
C PRO A 411 46.56 -14.73 -38.61
N ALA A 412 46.92 -14.81 -39.89
CA ALA A 412 47.57 -15.89 -40.66
C ALA A 412 46.65 -16.99 -41.23
#